data_AF-A0A7J9KW87-F1
#
_entry.id   AF-A0A7J9KW87-F1
#
_cell.length_a   1.000
_cell.length_b   1.000
_cell.length_c   1.000
_cell.angle_alpha   90.00
_cell.angle_beta   90.00
_cell.angle_gamma   90.00
#
_symmetry.space_group_name_H-M   'P 1'
#
loop_
_entity.id
_entity.type
_entity.pdbx_description
1 polymer ?
#
loop_
_entity_poly.entity_id
_entity_poly.type
_entity_poly.pdbx_seq_one_letter_code
_entity_poly.pdbx_strand_id
1 'polypeptide(L)' 'MKKTARESNIEGRIVNVSSIGHRFTYSGGIRFDKINDESGYSSWYAYGQSKLATILHAKELSRRLKVRNTVK' A
#
# COMPACT_ATOMS: atom_id res chain seq x y z
N MET A 1 4.78 17.55 3.43
CA MET A 1 5.36 17.45 2.06
C MET A 1 5.05 18.65 1.18
N LYS A 2 3.78 19.03 0.92
CA LYS A 2 3.47 20.15 -0.01
C LYS A 2 4.08 21.51 0.38
N LYS A 3 4.01 21.88 1.66
CA LYS A 3 4.60 23.13 2.18
C LYS A 3 6.12 23.14 1.97
N THR A 4 6.79 22.13 2.50
CA THR A 4 8.24 21.95 2.36
C THR A 4 8.69 21.93 0.89
N ALA A 5 7.99 21.20 0.01
CA ALA A 5 8.32 21.14 -1.41
C ALA A 5 8.22 22.52 -2.10
N ARG A 6 7.23 23.35 -1.71
CA ARG A 6 7.11 24.73 -2.20
C ARG A 6 8.23 25.64 -1.68
N GLU A 7 8.63 25.47 -0.43
CA GLU A 7 9.66 26.29 0.23
C GLU A 7 11.08 25.90 -0.24
N SER A 8 11.35 24.61 -0.46
CA SER A 8 12.67 24.11 -0.85
C SER A 8 12.84 23.89 -2.35
N ASN A 9 11.77 23.93 -3.14
CA ASN A 9 11.73 23.52 -4.55
C ASN A 9 12.22 22.06 -4.78
N ILE A 10 12.09 21.19 -3.78
CA ILE A 10 12.45 19.76 -3.85
C ILE A 10 11.20 18.90 -3.65
N GLU A 11 10.91 18.04 -4.63
CA GLU A 11 9.80 17.08 -4.56
C GLU A 11 10.13 15.92 -3.61
N GLY A 12 9.28 15.74 -2.59
CA GLY A 12 9.38 14.62 -1.67
C GLY A 12 8.86 13.32 -2.27
N ARG A 13 9.35 12.18 -1.79
CA ARG A 13 8.92 10.84 -2.23
C ARG A 13 8.47 10.01 -1.04
N ILE A 14 7.52 9.10 -1.29
CA ILE A 14 7.06 8.10 -0.32
C ILE A 14 7.46 6.74 -0.85
N VAL A 15 8.24 5.99 -0.05
CA VAL A 15 8.73 4.66 -0.41
C VAL A 15 8.14 3.63 0.56
N ASN A 16 7.34 2.72 0.02
CA ASN A 16 6.71 1.65 0.78
C ASN A 16 7.48 0.33 0.55
N VAL A 17 7.96 -0.28 1.63
CA VAL A 17 8.74 -1.53 1.54
C VAL A 17 7.82 -2.77 1.54
N SER A 18 7.80 -3.48 0.41
CA SER A 18 7.11 -4.78 0.28
C SER A 18 8.10 -5.96 0.40
N SER A 19 7.75 -7.12 -0.13
CA SER A 19 8.58 -8.35 -0.17
C SER A 19 8.08 -9.24 -1.31
N ILE A 20 8.92 -10.14 -1.83
CA ILE A 20 8.50 -11.18 -2.79
C ILE A 20 7.37 -12.07 -2.23
N GLY A 21 7.24 -12.14 -0.90
CA GLY A 21 6.16 -12.82 -0.19
C GLY A 21 4.75 -12.39 -0.60
N HIS A 22 4.56 -11.21 -1.21
CA HIS A 22 3.24 -10.78 -1.72
C HIS A 22 2.62 -11.75 -2.74
N ARG A 23 3.43 -12.61 -3.37
CA ARG A 23 2.97 -13.65 -4.30
C ARG A 23 2.30 -14.84 -3.59
N PHE A 24 2.52 -14.98 -2.28
CA PHE A 24 2.02 -16.09 -1.47
C PHE A 24 1.00 -15.57 -0.45
N THR A 25 -0.17 -15.16 -0.96
CA THR A 25 -1.29 -14.65 -0.14
C THR A 25 -2.45 -15.65 -0.14
N TYR A 26 -3.50 -15.37 0.64
CA TYR A 26 -4.72 -16.18 0.62
C TYR A 26 -5.32 -16.22 -0.79
N SER A 27 -6.05 -17.29 -1.10
CA SER A 27 -6.83 -17.36 -2.35
C SER A 27 -7.78 -16.16 -2.42
N GLY A 28 -7.79 -15.46 -3.57
CA GLY A 28 -8.55 -14.22 -3.76
C GLY A 28 -7.83 -12.93 -3.31
N GLY A 29 -6.64 -13.02 -2.72
CA GLY A 29 -5.83 -11.85 -2.34
C GLY A 29 -6.21 -11.27 -0.98
N ILE A 30 -6.61 -9.99 -0.95
CA ILE A 30 -6.96 -9.31 0.31
C ILE A 30 -8.34 -9.78 0.79
N ARG A 31 -8.38 -10.42 1.96
CA ARG A 31 -9.62 -10.83 2.62
C ARG A 31 -10.25 -9.68 3.41
N PHE A 32 -10.81 -8.67 2.73
CA PHE A 32 -11.36 -7.47 3.39
C PHE A 32 -12.41 -7.80 4.46
N ASP A 33 -13.32 -8.74 4.19
CA ASP A 33 -14.39 -9.13 5.12
C ASP A 33 -13.89 -9.99 6.30
N LYS A 34 -12.64 -10.46 6.24
CA LYS A 34 -12.05 -11.40 7.20
C LYS A 34 -10.62 -11.02 7.58
N ILE A 35 -10.33 -9.71 7.64
CA ILE A 35 -8.95 -9.21 7.71
C ILE A 35 -8.21 -9.63 8.99
N ASN A 36 -8.94 -9.83 10.09
CA ASN A 36 -8.45 -10.27 11.40
C ASN A 36 -9.11 -11.59 11.85
N ASP A 37 -9.53 -12.43 10.90
CA ASP A 37 -10.12 -13.73 11.21
C ASP A 37 -9.07 -14.70 11.73
N GLU A 38 -9.09 -14.93 13.05
CA GLU A 38 -8.17 -15.85 13.74
C GLU A 38 -8.33 -17.30 13.28
N SER A 39 -9.57 -17.72 12.96
CA SER A 39 -9.88 -19.11 12.59
C SER A 39 -9.25 -19.53 11.26
N GLY A 40 -9.04 -18.57 10.36
CA GLY A 40 -8.42 -18.76 9.06
C GLY A 40 -6.99 -18.24 8.98
N TYR A 41 -6.32 -18.03 10.13
CA TYR A 41 -4.98 -17.44 10.16
C TYR A 41 -3.90 -18.44 9.74
N SER A 42 -3.07 -18.03 8.79
CA SER A 42 -1.80 -18.67 8.45
C SER A 42 -0.73 -17.60 8.39
N SER A 43 0.35 -17.76 9.15
CA SER A 43 1.41 -16.75 9.27
C SER A 43 2.02 -16.35 7.93
N TRP A 44 2.28 -17.33 7.05
CA TRP A 44 2.80 -17.09 5.71
C TRP A 44 1.81 -16.35 4.80
N TYR A 45 0.54 -16.77 4.78
CA TYR A 45 -0.47 -16.12 3.95
C TYR A 45 -0.87 -14.74 4.46
N ALA A 46 -0.93 -14.55 5.78
CA ALA A 46 -1.15 -13.26 6.42
C ALA A 46 0.01 -12.29 6.11
N TYR A 47 1.25 -12.76 6.19
CA TYR A 47 2.41 -11.99 5.77
C TYR A 47 2.32 -11.61 4.29
N GLY A 48 2.05 -12.56 3.40
CA GLY A 48 1.87 -12.29 1.97
C GLY A 48 0.75 -11.27 1.69
N GLN A 49 -0.38 -11.39 2.39
CA GLN A 49 -1.48 -10.41 2.33
C GLN A 49 -1.03 -9.01 2.74
N SER A 50 -0.26 -8.88 3.83
CA SER A 50 0.27 -7.57 4.27
C SER A 50 1.18 -6.93 3.21
N LYS A 51 2.01 -7.74 2.55
CA LYS A 51 2.95 -7.27 1.51
C LYS A 51 2.24 -6.94 0.20
N LEU A 52 1.16 -7.66 -0.12
CA LEU A 52 0.26 -7.29 -1.21
C LEU A 52 -0.46 -5.96 -0.90
N ALA A 53 -0.97 -5.79 0.32
CA ALA A 53 -1.64 -4.56 0.75
C ALA A 53 -0.72 -3.34 0.63
N THR A 54 0.57 -3.47 0.99
CA THR A 54 1.56 -2.41 0.81
C THR A 54 1.70 -1.96 -0.65
N ILE A 55 1.66 -2.89 -1.62
CA ILE A 55 1.74 -2.59 -3.05
C ILE A 55 0.47 -1.86 -3.51
N LEU A 56 -0.70 -2.38 -3.13
CA LEU A 56 -1.99 -1.79 -3.50
C LEU A 56 -2.13 -0.37 -2.91
N HIS A 57 -1.71 -0.19 -1.65
CA HIS A 57 -1.67 1.10 -0.99
C HIS A 57 -0.77 2.09 -1.75
N ALA A 58 0.44 1.69 -2.16
CA ALA A 58 1.34 2.56 -2.92
C ALA A 58 0.74 2.97 -4.28
N LYS A 59 0.06 2.05 -4.98
CA LYS A 59 -0.65 2.35 -6.24
C LYS A 59 -1.77 3.36 -6.02
N GLU A 60 -2.62 3.13 -5.04
CA GLU A 60 -3.76 4.01 -4.75
C GLU A 60 -3.30 5.38 -4.23
N LEU A 61 -2.27 5.43 -3.38
CA LEU A 61 -1.66 6.67 -2.92
C LEU A 61 -1.12 7.48 -4.11
N SER A 62 -0.42 6.85 -5.06
CA SER A 62 0.05 7.50 -6.28
C SER A 62 -1.11 8.07 -7.10
N ARG A 63 -2.19 7.31 -7.29
CA ARG A 63 -3.40 7.77 -8.01
C ARG A 63 -4.02 8.99 -7.34
N ARG A 64 -4.20 8.96 -6.02
CA ARG A 64 -4.78 10.08 -5.24
C ARG A 64 -3.91 11.33 -5.28
N LEU A 65 -2.58 11.17 -5.19
CA LEU A 65 -1.65 12.30 -5.25
C LEU A 65 -1.63 12.95 -6.64
N LYS A 66 -1.72 12.17 -7.72
CA LYS A 66 -1.85 12.69 -9.08
C LYS A 66 -3.12 13.54 -9.24
N VAL A 67 -4.29 12.98 -8.88
CA VAL A 67 -5.58 13.70 -8.96
C VAL A 67 -5.53 15.02 -8.17
N ARG A 68 -5.00 15.00 -6.95
CA ARG A 68 -4.87 16.20 -6.11
C ARG A 68 -3.85 17.22 -6.63
N ASN A 69 -3.05 16.88 -7.62
CA ASN A 69 -2.12 17.79 -8.30
C ASN A 69 -2.67 18.27 -9.67
N THR A 70 -3.76 17.67 -10.18
CA THR A 70 -4.40 18.05 -11.44
C THR A 70 -5.53 19.07 -11.26
N VAL A 71 -6.11 19.18 -10.07
CA VAL A 71 -7.04 20.28 -9.73
C VAL A 71 -6.21 21.54 -9.51
N LYS A 72 -6.04 22.33 -10.57
CA LYS A 72 -5.65 23.74 -10.50
C LYS A 72 -6.87 24.58 -10.17
#